data_AF-A0A931J939-F1
#
_entry.id   AF-A0A931J939-F1
#
_cell.length_a   1.000
_cell.length_b   1.000
_cell.length_c   1.000
_cell.angle_alpha   90.00
_cell.angle_beta   90.00
_cell.angle_gamma   90.00
#
_symmetry.space_group_name_H-M   'P 1'
#
loop_
_entity.id
_entity.type
_entity.pdbx_description
1 polymer ?
#
loop_
_entity_poly.entity_id
_entity_poly.type
_entity_poly.pdbx_seq_one_letter_code
_entity_poly.pdbx_strand_id
1 'polypeptide(L)'
;MRTLLLCFSLCLTACASQPQEGAQAGVQKAALTPLSDLNLVRADIPPVLQAARKAPYAAPANCAAGAQNLAELDAVLGADLDSPPDPNKPSLLERGSDAVGAAAGKALQSAAEGVIPFRGWVRKLSGAERYDRAVAAAITAGAVRRGFLKGWAGAQACP
;
A
#
# COMPACT_ATOMS: atom_id res chain seq x y z
N MET A 1 -51.08 -39.98 -9.86
CA MET A 1 -50.72 -40.48 -11.21
C MET A 1 -50.15 -39.29 -11.97
N ARG A 2 -48.82 -39.18 -12.08
CA ARG A 2 -48.00 -39.73 -13.19
C ARG A 2 -47.91 -38.67 -14.31
N THR A 3 -46.98 -37.70 -14.28
CA THR A 3 -45.52 -37.68 -14.57
C THR A 3 -45.22 -37.02 -15.92
N LEU A 4 -44.16 -36.19 -15.92
CA LEU A 4 -43.14 -35.94 -16.96
C LEU A 4 -43.56 -35.27 -18.29
N LEU A 5 -42.90 -34.15 -18.61
CA LEU A 5 -41.78 -34.07 -19.58
C LEU A 5 -41.22 -32.62 -19.58
N LEU A 6 -39.99 -32.40 -19.12
CA LEU A 6 -38.75 -32.30 -19.93
C LEU A 6 -38.68 -31.07 -20.86
N CYS A 7 -38.00 -30.01 -20.40
CA CYS A 7 -37.20 -29.12 -21.25
C CYS A 7 -35.79 -29.05 -20.66
N PHE A 8 -34.89 -29.79 -21.30
CA PHE A 8 -33.48 -29.93 -20.99
C PHE A 8 -32.70 -29.09 -22.00
N SER A 9 -31.81 -28.22 -21.50
CA SER A 9 -30.53 -27.79 -22.11
C SER A 9 -30.41 -26.57 -23.03
N LEU A 10 -29.18 -26.01 -22.94
CA LEU A 10 -28.49 -24.90 -23.66
C LEU A 10 -28.72 -23.49 -23.04
N CYS A 11 -27.71 -22.76 -22.56
CA CYS A 11 -26.34 -22.60 -23.05
C CYS A 11 -25.29 -22.49 -21.92
N LEU A 12 -24.14 -23.15 -22.12
CA LEU A 12 -22.87 -22.84 -21.48
C LEU A 12 -22.45 -21.42 -21.89
N THR A 13 -22.44 -20.47 -20.96
CA THR A 13 -21.69 -19.22 -21.12
C THR A 13 -20.25 -19.45 -20.67
N ALA A 14 -19.36 -19.40 -21.64
CA ALA A 14 -17.92 -19.53 -21.50
C ALA A 14 -17.37 -18.44 -20.55
N CYS A 15 -16.70 -18.85 -19.48
CA CYS A 15 -15.71 -18.01 -18.83
C CYS A 15 -14.49 -17.93 -19.76
N ALA A 16 -14.44 -16.89 -20.57
CA ALA A 16 -13.24 -16.52 -21.32
C ALA A 16 -12.21 -15.96 -20.34
N SER A 17 -11.40 -16.85 -19.76
CA SER A 17 -10.21 -16.48 -18.99
C SER A 17 -9.18 -15.92 -19.95
N GLN A 18 -8.99 -14.60 -19.94
CA GLN A 18 -7.84 -13.97 -20.60
C GLN A 18 -6.54 -14.50 -19.94
N PRO A 19 -5.45 -14.74 -20.70
CA PRO A 19 -4.17 -15.09 -20.10
C PRO A 19 -3.63 -13.86 -19.38
N GLN A 20 -3.80 -13.86 -18.07
CA GLN A 20 -3.29 -12.81 -17.19
C GLN A 20 -1.78 -13.02 -17.03
N GLU A 21 -0.99 -12.22 -17.75
CA GLU A 21 0.49 -12.14 -17.64
C GLU A 21 0.97 -11.86 -16.19
N GLY A 22 0.05 -11.54 -15.27
CA GLY A 22 0.31 -11.39 -13.83
C GLY A 22 0.39 -12.69 -13.02
N ALA A 23 0.11 -13.87 -13.60
CA ALA A 23 0.15 -15.14 -12.86
C ALA A 23 1.56 -15.46 -12.32
N GLN A 24 2.62 -15.10 -13.05
CA GLN A 24 4.01 -15.36 -12.65
C GLN A 24 4.41 -14.47 -11.45
N ALA A 25 4.08 -13.17 -11.51
CA ALA A 25 4.30 -12.24 -10.40
C ALA A 25 3.46 -12.62 -9.16
N GLY A 26 2.22 -13.08 -9.37
CA GLY A 26 1.33 -13.55 -8.31
C GLY A 26 1.83 -14.82 -7.61
N VAL A 27 2.32 -15.81 -8.37
CA VAL A 27 2.84 -17.08 -7.83
C VAL A 27 4.15 -16.86 -7.08
N GLN A 28 5.03 -15.99 -7.57
CA GLN A 28 6.28 -15.63 -6.88
C GLN A 28 5.98 -14.88 -5.57
N LYS A 29 5.03 -13.94 -5.58
CA LYS A 29 4.59 -13.22 -4.38
C LYS A 29 3.87 -14.16 -3.40
N ALA A 30 3.09 -15.12 -3.90
CA ALA A 30 2.41 -16.13 -3.11
C ALA A 30 3.39 -17.08 -2.39
N ALA A 31 4.45 -17.52 -3.08
CA ALA A 31 5.50 -18.37 -2.52
C ALA A 31 6.36 -17.66 -1.47
N LEU A 32 6.52 -16.34 -1.58
CA LEU A 32 7.25 -15.53 -0.59
C LEU A 32 6.37 -15.07 0.58
N THR A 33 5.03 -15.19 0.49
CA THR A 33 4.10 -14.86 1.58
C THR A 33 4.46 -15.52 2.93
N PRO A 34 4.78 -16.83 3.00
CA PRO A 34 5.19 -17.43 4.27
C PRO A 34 6.52 -16.87 4.80
N LEU A 35 7.45 -16.45 3.94
CA LEU A 35 8.72 -15.83 4.34
C LEU A 35 8.55 -14.37 4.81
N SER A 36 7.62 -13.63 4.21
CA SER A 36 7.20 -12.30 4.68
C SER A 36 6.44 -12.37 6.00
N ASP A 37 5.60 -13.39 6.21
CA ASP A 37 4.88 -13.60 7.48
C ASP A 37 5.84 -14.02 8.62
N LEU A 38 6.96 -14.67 8.28
CA LEU A 38 8.07 -14.94 9.20
C LEU A 38 9.08 -13.77 9.30
N ASN A 39 8.81 -12.64 8.66
CA ASN A 39 9.64 -11.42 8.73
C ASN A 39 11.11 -11.64 8.28
N LEU A 40 11.35 -12.63 7.41
CA LEU A 40 12.68 -13.02 6.92
C LEU A 40 13.13 -12.21 5.70
N VAL A 41 12.20 -11.58 4.98
CA VAL A 41 12.49 -10.63 3.88
C VAL A 41 11.96 -9.26 4.30
N ARG A 42 12.85 -8.40 4.82
CA ARG A 42 12.57 -7.00 5.15
C ARG A 42 13.13 -6.11 4.06
N ALA A 43 12.26 -5.42 3.33
CA ALA A 43 12.69 -4.39 2.40
C ALA A 43 13.06 -3.14 3.21
N ASP A 44 14.34 -2.76 3.21
CA ASP A 44 14.85 -1.63 4.00
C ASP A 44 14.09 -0.33 3.76
N ILE A 45 13.95 0.47 4.82
CA ILE A 45 13.35 1.81 4.71
C ILE A 45 14.25 2.68 3.81
N PRO A 46 13.73 3.26 2.72
CA PRO A 46 14.53 4.08 1.81
C PRO A 46 15.26 5.24 2.53
N PRO A 47 16.52 5.54 2.17
CA PRO A 47 17.33 6.54 2.87
C PRO A 47 16.70 7.94 2.87
N VAL A 48 15.98 8.30 1.80
CA VAL A 48 15.23 9.55 1.69
C VAL A 48 14.18 9.67 2.80
N LEU A 49 13.45 8.59 3.11
CA LEU A 49 12.47 8.58 4.19
C LEU A 49 13.12 8.56 5.57
N GLN A 50 14.30 7.94 5.71
CA GLN A 50 15.08 8.01 6.94
C GLN A 50 15.57 9.44 7.22
N ALA A 51 16.02 10.15 6.19
CA ALA A 51 16.41 11.56 6.27
C ALA A 51 15.20 12.42 6.64
N ALA A 52 14.05 12.19 6.00
CA ALA A 52 12.80 12.89 6.32
C ALA A 52 12.36 12.68 7.78
N ARG A 53 12.56 11.48 8.36
CA ARG A 53 12.31 11.23 9.79
C ARG A 53 13.20 12.05 10.72
N LYS A 54 14.47 12.25 10.35
CA LYS A 54 15.43 13.00 11.19
C LYS A 54 15.16 14.50 11.17
N ALA A 55 14.73 15.03 10.03
CA ALA A 55 14.58 16.46 9.82
C ALA A 55 13.36 16.82 8.93
N PRO A 56 12.12 16.53 9.39
CA PRO A 56 10.92 16.70 8.56
C PRO A 56 10.67 18.16 8.14
N TYR A 57 11.08 19.14 8.96
CA TYR A 57 10.83 20.58 8.73
C TYR A 57 12.10 21.39 8.45
N ALA A 58 13.23 20.76 8.14
CA ALA A 58 14.47 21.50 7.87
C ALA A 58 14.38 22.31 6.56
N ALA A 59 14.56 23.62 6.60
CA ALA A 59 14.57 24.42 5.38
C ALA A 59 15.71 23.96 4.43
N PRO A 60 15.44 23.76 3.13
CA PRO A 60 16.50 23.51 2.16
C PRO A 60 17.34 24.79 1.95
N ALA A 61 18.56 24.63 1.45
CA ALA A 61 19.49 25.75 1.29
C ALA A 61 19.03 26.77 0.23
N ASN A 62 18.34 26.31 -0.82
CA ASN A 62 17.84 27.12 -1.92
C ASN A 62 16.71 26.36 -2.66
N CYS A 63 16.04 27.03 -3.61
CA CYS A 63 14.94 26.45 -4.39
C CYS A 63 15.35 25.18 -5.14
N ALA A 64 16.55 25.14 -5.72
CA ALA A 64 17.03 23.97 -6.45
C ALA A 64 17.18 22.74 -5.53
N ALA A 65 17.77 22.92 -4.35
CA ALA A 65 17.86 21.87 -3.34
C ALA A 65 16.48 21.45 -2.83
N GLY A 66 15.53 22.39 -2.70
CA GLY A 66 14.14 22.10 -2.38
C GLY A 66 13.46 21.22 -3.42
N ALA A 67 13.60 21.56 -4.71
CA ALA A 67 13.05 20.81 -5.82
C ALA A 67 13.66 19.41 -5.95
N GLN A 68 14.97 19.26 -5.75
CA GLN A 68 15.64 17.96 -5.73
C GLN A 68 15.12 17.08 -4.60
N ASN A 69 15.04 17.61 -3.37
CA ASN A 69 14.48 16.88 -2.24
C ASN A 69 13.03 16.44 -2.48
N LEU A 70 12.24 17.29 -3.15
CA LEU A 70 10.85 16.97 -3.49
C LEU A 70 10.78 15.82 -4.51
N ALA A 71 11.59 15.86 -5.57
CA ALA A 71 11.64 14.81 -6.57
C ALA A 71 12.09 13.45 -6.00
N GLU A 72 13.07 13.44 -5.10
CA GLU A 72 13.50 12.24 -4.39
C GLU A 72 12.39 11.63 -3.52
N LEU A 73 11.60 12.49 -2.86
CA LEU A 73 10.45 12.06 -2.07
C LEU A 73 9.37 11.47 -2.95
N ASP A 74 9.03 12.11 -4.08
CA ASP A 74 7.99 11.63 -4.99
C ASP A 74 8.36 10.31 -5.66
N ALA A 75 9.64 10.09 -5.98
CA ALA A 75 10.11 8.82 -6.51
C ALA A 75 9.85 7.63 -5.56
N VAL A 76 9.86 7.87 -4.24
CA VAL A 76 9.66 6.83 -3.22
C VAL A 76 8.22 6.76 -2.73
N LEU A 77 7.58 7.91 -2.55
CA LEU A 77 6.23 8.03 -2.00
C LEU A 77 5.15 7.73 -3.07
N GLY A 78 5.47 7.94 -4.35
CA GLY A 78 4.53 7.86 -5.45
C GLY A 78 3.81 9.19 -5.65
N ALA A 79 2.67 9.15 -6.36
CA ALA A 79 1.90 10.35 -6.69
C ALA A 79 1.53 11.15 -5.43
N ASP A 80 1.49 12.47 -5.59
CA ASP A 80 1.05 13.34 -4.51
C ASP A 80 -0.47 13.51 -4.52
N LEU A 81 -1.02 14.07 -3.45
CA LEU A 81 -2.45 14.25 -3.22
C LEU A 81 -3.11 15.23 -4.22
N ASP A 82 -2.31 16.09 -4.84
CA ASP A 82 -2.72 17.03 -5.89
C ASP A 82 -2.47 16.47 -7.31
N SER A 83 -1.90 15.27 -7.42
CA SER A 83 -1.73 14.62 -8.72
C SER A 83 -3.08 14.11 -9.25
N PRO A 84 -3.34 14.21 -10.57
CA PRO A 84 -4.52 13.58 -11.14
C PRO A 84 -4.48 12.06 -10.90
N PRO A 85 -5.65 11.41 -10.70
CA PRO A 85 -5.71 9.96 -10.49
C PRO A 85 -5.04 9.20 -11.64
N ASP A 86 -4.06 8.35 -11.31
CA ASP A 86 -3.35 7.49 -12.26
C ASP A 86 -3.32 6.06 -11.68
N PRO A 87 -3.96 5.08 -12.34
CA PRO A 87 -3.96 3.68 -11.88
C PRO A 87 -2.56 3.08 -11.69
N ASN A 88 -1.55 3.61 -12.40
CA ASN A 88 -0.17 3.11 -12.34
C ASN A 88 0.65 3.80 -11.24
N LYS A 89 0.17 4.92 -10.69
CA LYS A 89 0.87 5.71 -9.67
C LYS A 89 -0.14 6.21 -8.63
N PRO A 90 -0.66 5.33 -7.76
CA PRO A 90 -1.62 5.73 -6.75
C PRO A 90 -0.95 6.63 -5.69
N SER A 91 -1.68 7.64 -5.26
CA SER A 91 -1.30 8.52 -4.17
C SER A 91 -1.35 7.81 -2.81
N LEU A 92 -0.79 8.45 -1.79
CA LEU A 92 -0.73 7.89 -0.43
C LEU A 92 -2.14 7.73 0.16
N LEU A 93 -3.06 8.61 -0.21
CA LEU A 93 -4.44 8.56 0.24
C LEU A 93 -5.18 7.37 -0.40
N GLU A 94 -5.03 7.19 -1.71
CA GLU A 94 -5.62 6.06 -2.45
C GLU A 94 -5.09 4.71 -1.95
N ARG A 95 -3.76 4.61 -1.76
CA ARG A 95 -3.13 3.43 -1.16
C ARG A 95 -3.65 3.15 0.25
N GLY A 96 -3.94 4.20 1.02
CA GLY A 96 -4.52 4.12 2.34
C GLY A 96 -5.97 3.62 2.32
N SER A 97 -6.80 4.15 1.43
CA SER A 97 -8.20 3.73 1.29
C SER A 97 -8.32 2.28 0.83
N ASP A 98 -7.50 1.85 -0.13
CA ASP A 98 -7.49 0.47 -0.62
C ASP A 98 -7.10 -0.52 0.49
N ALA A 99 -6.09 -0.15 1.29
CA ALA A 99 -5.67 -0.96 2.44
C ALA A 99 -6.78 -1.09 3.49
N VAL A 100 -7.52 -0.02 3.78
CA VAL A 100 -8.66 -0.05 4.71
C VAL A 100 -9.79 -0.94 4.17
N GLY A 101 -10.14 -0.81 2.89
CA GLY A 101 -11.14 -1.66 2.25
C GLY A 101 -10.76 -3.15 2.29
N ALA A 102 -9.50 -3.47 1.97
CA ALA A 102 -8.99 -4.83 2.05
C ALA A 102 -8.98 -5.37 3.50
N ALA A 103 -8.64 -4.55 4.48
CA ALA A 103 -8.67 -4.92 5.90
C ALA A 103 -10.10 -5.18 6.40
N ALA A 104 -11.07 -4.35 5.99
CA ALA A 104 -12.49 -4.54 6.32
C ALA A 104 -13.03 -5.85 5.73
N GLY A 105 -12.71 -6.15 4.46
CA GLY A 105 -13.05 -7.43 3.83
C GLY A 105 -12.42 -8.63 4.54
N LYS A 106 -11.14 -8.55 4.90
CA LYS A 106 -10.45 -9.59 5.70
C LYS A 106 -11.06 -9.76 7.08
N ALA A 107 -11.50 -8.69 7.74
CA ALA A 107 -12.15 -8.76 9.05
C ALA A 107 -13.50 -9.51 8.96
N LEU A 108 -14.30 -9.23 7.93
CA LEU A 108 -15.53 -9.97 7.64
C LEU A 108 -15.25 -11.45 7.35
N GLN A 109 -14.26 -11.74 6.51
CA GLN A 109 -13.87 -13.12 6.20
C GLN A 109 -13.32 -13.86 7.44
N SER A 110 -12.54 -13.19 8.28
CA SER A 110 -12.00 -13.76 9.52
C SER A 110 -13.10 -14.03 10.56
N ALA A 111 -14.18 -13.25 10.56
CA ALA A 111 -15.36 -13.53 11.38
C ALA A 111 -16.13 -14.76 10.87
N ALA A 112 -16.12 -15.01 9.56
CA ALA A 112 -16.73 -16.18 8.95
C ALA A 112 -15.89 -17.48 9.09
N GLU A 113 -14.56 -17.38 9.13
CA GLU A 113 -13.62 -18.51 9.23
C GLU A 113 -13.24 -18.90 10.68
N GLY A 114 -13.98 -18.40 11.68
CA GLY A 114 -13.58 -18.36 13.09
C GLY A 114 -13.04 -19.67 13.68
N VAL A 115 -11.76 -19.65 14.09
CA VAL A 115 -11.22 -20.37 15.26
C VAL A 115 -10.03 -19.56 15.80
N ILE A 116 -10.07 -19.20 17.09
CA ILE A 116 -9.12 -18.36 17.85
C ILE A 116 -9.45 -16.84 17.83
N PRO A 117 -10.42 -16.40 18.66
CA PRO A 117 -10.41 -15.02 19.14
C PRO A 117 -9.07 -14.80 19.88
N PHE A 118 -8.54 -13.57 19.91
CA PHE A 118 -7.29 -13.16 20.59
C PHE A 118 -5.96 -13.26 19.80
N ARG A 119 -5.86 -13.97 18.67
CA ARG A 119 -4.62 -13.97 17.83
C ARG A 119 -4.13 -12.55 17.49
N GLY A 120 -5.05 -11.65 17.14
CA GLY A 120 -4.73 -10.26 16.80
C GLY A 120 -4.15 -9.46 17.98
N TRP A 121 -4.66 -9.67 19.19
CA TRP A 121 -4.15 -9.02 20.41
C TRP A 121 -2.79 -9.59 20.81
N VAL A 122 -2.60 -10.91 20.70
CA VAL A 122 -1.30 -11.56 20.94
C VAL A 122 -0.23 -11.04 19.98
N ARG A 123 -0.54 -10.85 18.68
CA ARG A 123 0.40 -10.25 17.70
C ARG A 123 0.75 -8.80 18.04
N LYS A 124 -0.23 -8.00 18.48
CA LYS A 124 0.00 -6.61 18.93
C LYS A 124 0.84 -6.53 20.21
N LEU A 125 0.57 -7.38 21.20
CA LEU A 125 1.31 -7.42 22.46
C LEU A 125 2.71 -8.03 22.32
N SER A 126 2.88 -9.05 21.45
CA SER A 126 4.19 -9.67 21.15
C SER A 126 5.10 -8.79 20.31
N GLY A 127 4.58 -7.72 19.71
CA GLY A 127 5.38 -6.72 18.99
C GLY A 127 5.88 -7.19 17.62
N ALA A 128 5.23 -8.19 17.02
CA ALA A 128 5.57 -8.68 15.68
C ALA A 128 5.54 -7.57 14.59
N GLU A 129 4.81 -6.48 14.83
CA GLU A 129 4.62 -5.35 13.88
C GLU A 129 5.56 -4.16 14.14
N ARG A 130 6.68 -4.34 14.84
CA ARG A 130 7.63 -3.23 15.08
C ARG A 130 8.20 -2.64 13.79
N TYR A 131 8.53 -3.50 12.83
CA TYR A 131 9.08 -3.07 11.55
C TYR A 131 8.05 -2.30 10.72
N ASP A 132 6.84 -2.84 10.60
CA ASP A 132 5.74 -2.21 9.86
C ASP A 132 5.41 -0.83 10.43
N ARG A 133 5.44 -0.69 11.76
CA ARG A 133 5.29 0.62 12.43
C ARG A 133 6.42 1.58 12.08
N ALA A 134 7.66 1.11 11.99
CA ALA A 134 8.80 1.94 11.60
C ALA A 134 8.69 2.40 10.14
N VAL A 135 8.26 1.52 9.24
CA VAL A 135 7.99 1.85 7.83
C VAL A 135 6.86 2.88 7.73
N ALA A 136 5.74 2.65 8.41
CA ALA A 136 4.60 3.58 8.43
C ALA A 136 5.04 4.96 8.96
N ALA A 137 5.80 5.01 10.06
CA ALA A 137 6.34 6.26 10.58
C ALA A 137 7.28 6.97 9.59
N ALA A 138 8.05 6.22 8.80
CA ALA A 138 8.91 6.78 7.76
C ALA A 138 8.13 7.37 6.60
N ILE A 139 7.07 6.70 6.14
CA ILE A 139 6.17 7.19 5.11
C ILE A 139 5.48 8.48 5.58
N THR A 140 4.96 8.48 6.81
CA THR A 140 4.33 9.68 7.39
C THR A 140 5.30 10.85 7.47
N ALA A 141 6.53 10.61 7.93
CA ALA A 141 7.56 11.67 7.96
C ALA A 141 7.91 12.18 6.55
N GLY A 142 7.98 11.30 5.55
CA GLY A 142 8.15 11.67 4.15
C GLY A 142 7.01 12.54 3.63
N ALA A 143 5.75 12.18 3.91
CA ALA A 143 4.58 12.97 3.51
C ALA A 143 4.57 14.36 4.16
N VAL A 144 4.89 14.44 5.46
CA VAL A 144 5.05 15.72 6.18
C VAL A 144 6.15 16.56 5.56
N ARG A 145 7.30 15.95 5.26
CA ARG A 145 8.44 16.61 4.62
C ARG A 145 8.07 17.19 3.25
N ARG A 146 7.37 16.41 2.42
CA ARG A 146 6.87 16.83 1.11
C ARG A 146 5.95 18.04 1.22
N GLY A 147 4.96 17.98 2.13
CA GLY A 147 4.05 19.10 2.39
C GLY A 147 4.79 20.36 2.86
N PHE A 148 5.76 20.22 3.75
CA PHE A 148 6.61 21.33 4.20
C PHE A 148 7.39 21.96 3.04
N LEU A 149 8.05 21.15 2.21
CA LEU A 149 8.84 21.66 1.08
C LEU A 149 7.98 22.42 0.07
N LYS A 150 6.77 21.92 -0.23
CA LYS A 150 5.80 22.62 -1.09
C LYS A 150 5.38 23.97 -0.48
N GLY A 151 5.04 24.01 0.80
CA GLY A 151 4.69 25.25 1.50
C GLY A 151 5.84 26.25 1.57
N TRP A 152 7.04 25.77 1.87
CA TRP A 152 8.27 26.59 1.89
C TRP A 152 8.60 27.16 0.51
N ALA A 153 8.49 26.34 -0.55
CA ALA A 153 8.73 26.78 -1.92
C ALA A 153 7.75 27.88 -2.35
N GLY A 154 6.47 27.73 -2.01
CA GLY A 154 5.45 28.75 -2.25
C GLY A 154 5.74 30.07 -1.51
N ALA A 155 6.19 29.98 -0.25
CA ALA A 155 6.55 31.17 0.54
C ALA A 155 7.80 31.89 0.01
N GLN A 156 8.75 31.15 -0.58
CA GLN A 156 9.98 31.68 -1.17
C GLN A 156 9.81 32.16 -2.62
N ALA A 157 8.60 32.04 -3.20
CA ALA A 157 8.35 32.26 -4.62
C ALA A 157 9.34 31.50 -5.52
N CYS A 158 9.67 30.27 -5.15
CA CYS A 158 10.50 29.40 -5.98
C CYS A 158 9.79 29.10 -7.31
N PRO A 159 10.54 29.07 -8.43
CA PRO A 159 9.99 28.74 -9.75
C PRO A 159 9.53 27.29 -9.85
#